data_AF-B1M1P2-F1
#
_entry.id   AF-B1M1P2-F1
#
_cell.length_a   1.000
_cell.length_b   1.000
_cell.length_c   1.000
_cell.angle_alpha   90.00
_cell.angle_beta   90.00
_cell.angle_gamma   90.00
#
_symmetry.space_group_name_H-M   'P 1'
#
loop_
_entity.id
_entity.type
_entity.pdbx_description
1 polymer ?
#
loop_
_entity_poly.entity_id
_entity_poly.type
_entity_poly.pdbx_seq_one_letter_code
_entity_poly.pdbx_strand_id
1 'polypeptide(L)'
;MSDDTNDRIRFAIRAQRDLGMKGDSWDNHAIAHGTLQGDLGTNGKPRDPYYLDDVTRDILIAHSRQDAAHGLLNTMSLLKRVRQLTIAVYLLMALVLLLIVFVAATLSRVGV
;
A
#
# COMPACT_ATOMS: atom_id res chain seq x y z
N MET A 1 -24.74 2.75 2.52
CA MET A 1 -24.01 3.94 2.03
C MET A 1 -22.58 3.60 1.58
N SER A 2 -22.03 2.44 1.95
CA SER A 2 -20.71 1.94 1.51
C SER A 2 -20.66 1.52 0.03
N ASP A 3 -21.77 1.05 -0.53
CA ASP A 3 -21.74 0.35 -1.82
C ASP A 3 -21.57 1.31 -3.01
N ASP A 4 -22.22 2.47 -2.99
CA ASP A 4 -22.07 3.51 -4.05
C ASP A 4 -20.63 4.05 -4.13
N THR A 5 -19.99 4.32 -3.00
CA THR A 5 -18.59 4.79 -2.95
C THR A 5 -17.65 3.73 -3.53
N ASN A 6 -17.85 2.47 -3.17
CA ASN A 6 -17.01 1.37 -3.66
C ASN A 6 -17.15 1.18 -5.18
N ASP A 7 -18.37 1.27 -5.71
CA ASP A 7 -18.60 1.13 -7.15
C ASP A 7 -18.00 2.30 -7.94
N ARG A 8 -18.05 3.51 -7.38
CA ARG A 8 -17.41 4.70 -7.97
C ARG A 8 -15.88 4.61 -7.94
N ILE A 9 -15.29 4.13 -6.85
CA ILE A 9 -13.85 3.88 -6.76
C ILE A 9 -13.44 2.84 -7.82
N ARG A 10 -14.19 1.73 -7.95
CA ARG A 10 -13.92 0.70 -8.95
C ARG A 10 -14.03 1.25 -10.38
N PHE A 11 -15.02 2.10 -10.65
CA PHE A 11 -15.15 2.76 -11.94
C PHE A 11 -13.96 3.69 -12.21
N ALA A 12 -13.56 4.51 -11.25
CA ALA A 12 -12.40 5.40 -11.39
C ALA A 12 -11.10 4.63 -11.66
N ILE A 13 -10.86 3.52 -10.95
CA ILE A 13 -9.72 2.64 -11.18
C ILE A 13 -9.73 2.08 -12.61
N ARG A 14 -10.89 1.60 -13.08
CA ARG A 14 -11.02 1.09 -14.46
C ARG A 14 -10.73 2.18 -15.48
N ALA A 15 -11.34 3.36 -15.33
CA ALA A 15 -11.13 4.50 -16.22
C ALA A 15 -9.65 4.94 -16.27
N GLN A 16 -8.97 5.01 -15.12
CA GLN A 16 -7.54 5.34 -15.08
C GLN A 16 -6.69 4.30 -15.81
N ARG A 17 -6.99 3.01 -15.62
CA ARG A 17 -6.29 1.92 -16.31
C ARG A 17 -6.51 1.93 -17.82
N ASP A 18 -7.71 2.29 -18.27
CA ASP A 18 -8.03 2.46 -19.70
C ASP A 18 -7.27 3.64 -20.31
N LEU A 19 -6.98 4.68 -19.53
CA LEU A 19 -6.13 5.81 -19.92
C LEU A 19 -4.62 5.50 -19.83
N GLY A 20 -4.25 4.27 -19.49
CA GLY A 20 -2.85 3.84 -19.39
C GLY A 20 -2.16 4.16 -18.06
N MET A 21 -2.87 4.75 -17.09
CA MET A 21 -2.38 4.92 -15.72
C MET A 21 -2.52 3.59 -14.97
N LYS A 22 -1.40 2.87 -14.82
CA LYS A 22 -1.37 1.51 -14.26
C LYS A 22 -0.43 1.41 -13.06
N GLY A 23 -0.75 0.49 -12.16
CA GLY A 23 0.06 0.15 -10.99
C GLY A 23 -0.54 0.66 -9.68
N ASP A 24 -0.07 0.07 -8.57
CA ASP A 24 -0.63 0.25 -7.24
C ASP A 24 -0.69 1.72 -6.80
N SER A 25 0.21 2.57 -7.29
CA SER A 25 0.21 4.00 -6.98
C SER A 25 -1.05 4.72 -7.47
N TRP A 26 -1.52 4.40 -8.68
CA TRP A 26 -2.70 5.04 -9.26
C TRP A 26 -3.98 4.49 -8.64
N ASP A 27 -4.02 3.18 -8.39
CA ASP A 27 -5.15 2.55 -7.71
C ASP A 27 -5.30 3.09 -6.28
N ASN A 28 -4.19 3.22 -5.53
CA ASN A 28 -4.18 3.82 -4.20
C ASN A 28 -4.64 5.28 -4.22
N HIS A 29 -4.25 6.04 -5.24
CA HIS A 29 -4.70 7.42 -5.43
C HIS A 29 -6.22 7.48 -5.66
N ALA A 30 -6.77 6.63 -6.53
CA ALA A 30 -8.20 6.56 -6.78
C ALA A 30 -9.01 6.19 -5.52
N ILE A 31 -8.52 5.24 -4.73
CA ILE A 31 -9.13 4.85 -3.45
C ILE A 31 -9.09 6.01 -2.46
N ALA A 32 -7.91 6.62 -2.24
CA ALA A 32 -7.75 7.73 -1.29
C ALA A 32 -8.65 8.92 -1.65
N HIS A 33 -8.68 9.29 -2.94
CA HIS A 33 -9.51 10.39 -3.42
C HIS A 33 -11.01 10.07 -3.33
N GLY A 34 -11.43 8.86 -3.72
CA GLY A 34 -12.83 8.44 -3.65
C GLY A 34 -13.38 8.38 -2.22
N THR A 35 -12.58 7.85 -1.28
CA THR A 35 -12.92 7.84 0.15
C THR A 35 -13.06 9.26 0.69
N LEU A 36 -12.10 10.14 0.39
CA LEU A 36 -12.16 11.54 0.82
C LEU A 36 -13.40 12.26 0.28
N GLN A 37 -13.75 12.07 -0.99
CA GLN A 37 -14.98 12.64 -1.55
C GLN A 37 -16.25 12.11 -0.88
N GLY A 38 -16.28 10.82 -0.55
CA GLY A 38 -17.35 10.22 0.26
C GLY A 38 -17.45 10.87 1.65
N ASP A 39 -16.32 11.11 2.30
CA ASP A 39 -16.23 11.72 3.63
C ASP A 39 -16.55 13.23 3.63
N LEU A 40 -16.29 13.92 2.52
CA LEU A 40 -16.69 15.32 2.35
C LEU A 40 -18.15 15.48 1.92
N GLY A 41 -18.85 14.39 1.59
CA GLY A 41 -20.25 14.45 1.16
C GLY A 41 -20.44 15.08 -0.22
N THR A 42 -19.38 15.22 -1.03
CA THR A 42 -19.45 15.76 -2.40
C THR A 42 -20.20 14.84 -3.38
N ASN A 43 -20.58 13.64 -2.92
CA ASN A 43 -21.24 12.59 -3.69
C ASN A 43 -22.78 12.65 -3.68
N GLY A 44 -23.37 13.84 -3.52
CA GLY A 44 -24.80 14.06 -3.79
C GLY A 44 -25.73 14.08 -2.58
N LYS A 45 -25.19 14.02 -1.36
CA LYS A 45 -25.95 14.37 -0.14
C LYS A 45 -25.23 15.51 0.57
N PRO A 46 -25.80 16.74 0.58
CA PRO A 46 -25.22 17.80 1.39
C PRO A 46 -25.16 17.31 2.84
N ARG A 47 -23.94 17.24 3.38
CA ARG A 47 -23.74 17.06 4.81
C ARG A 47 -24.20 18.35 5.49
N ASP A 48 -24.81 18.22 6.66
CA ASP A 48 -25.13 19.39 7.47
C ASP A 48 -23.86 20.19 7.70
N PRO A 49 -23.89 21.52 7.48
CA PRO A 49 -22.74 22.36 7.73
C PRO A 49 -22.39 22.26 9.23
N TYR A 50 -21.21 21.73 9.51
CA TYR A 50 -20.63 21.73 10.84
C TYR A 50 -19.65 22.89 10.96
N TYR A 51 -19.72 23.61 12.06
CA TYR A 51 -18.79 24.69 12.37
C TYR A 51 -17.84 24.21 13.45
N LEU A 52 -16.56 24.16 13.11
CA LEU A 52 -15.48 23.98 14.07
C LEU A 52 -14.98 25.36 14.46
N ASP A 53 -14.88 25.62 15.76
CA ASP A 53 -14.09 26.74 16.26
C ASP A 53 -12.63 26.57 15.83
N ASP A 54 -11.90 27.68 15.78
CA ASP A 54 -10.54 27.69 15.23
C ASP A 54 -9.57 26.81 16.04
N VAL A 55 -9.77 26.70 17.36
CA VAL A 55 -8.93 25.85 18.22
C VAL A 55 -9.16 24.38 17.91
N THR A 56 -10.42 23.94 17.84
CA THR A 56 -10.73 22.54 17.48
C THR A 56 -10.26 22.19 16.08
N ARG A 57 -10.36 23.13 15.12
CA ARG A 57 -9.85 22.94 13.75
C ARG A 57 -8.34 22.75 13.74
N ASP A 58 -7.59 23.58 14.44
CA ASP A 58 -6.13 23.50 14.49
C ASP A 58 -5.66 22.19 15.16
N ILE A 59 -6.35 21.77 16.23
CA ILE A 59 -6.09 20.48 16.90
C ILE A 59 -6.33 19.32 15.92
N LEU A 60 -7.45 19.32 15.19
CA LEU A 60 -7.76 18.28 14.21
C LEU A 60 -6.72 18.23 13.08
N ILE A 61 -6.28 19.38 12.56
CA ILE A 61 -5.25 19.44 11.53
C ILE A 61 -3.92 18.90 12.08
N ALA A 62 -3.54 19.26 13.30
CA ALA A 62 -2.32 18.75 13.93
C ALA A 62 -2.36 17.23 14.09
N HIS A 63 -3.47 16.67 14.58
CA HIS A 63 -3.66 15.23 14.70
C HIS A 63 -3.63 14.52 13.34
N SER A 64 -4.30 15.06 12.31
CA SER A 64 -4.28 14.48 10.97
C SER A 64 -2.86 14.43 10.37
N ARG A 65 -2.04 15.45 10.65
CA ARG A 65 -0.63 15.49 10.22
C ARG A 65 0.20 14.45 10.95
N GLN A 66 -0.02 14.31 12.26
CA GLN A 66 0.63 13.30 13.07
C GLN A 66 0.27 11.88 12.59
N ASP A 67 -1.00 11.60 12.35
CA ASP A 67 -1.47 10.29 11.89
C ASP A 67 -0.91 9.96 10.50
N ALA A 68 -0.90 10.94 9.58
CA ALA A 68 -0.27 10.80 8.28
C ALA A 68 1.23 10.51 8.39
N ALA A 69 1.95 11.22 9.27
CA ALA A 69 3.37 10.99 9.52
C ALA A 69 3.62 9.58 10.10
N HIS A 70 2.83 9.13 11.06
CA HIS A 70 2.92 7.76 11.61
C HIS A 70 2.63 6.71 10.55
N GLY A 71 1.61 6.91 9.71
CA GLY A 71 1.30 6.02 8.60
C GLY A 71 2.45 5.88 7.62
N LEU A 72 3.11 6.98 7.25
CA LEU A 72 4.28 6.99 6.38
C LEU A 72 5.47 6.27 7.02
N LEU A 73 5.79 6.58 8.28
CA LEU A 73 6.91 5.95 9.00
C LEU A 73 6.70 4.43 9.16
N ASN A 74 5.48 4.01 9.48
CA ASN A 74 5.13 2.58 9.56
C ASN A 74 5.29 1.90 8.21
N THR A 75 4.85 2.52 7.13
CA THR A 75 4.99 1.98 5.77
C THR A 75 6.46 1.85 5.37
N MET A 76 7.28 2.87 5.64
CA MET A 76 8.73 2.82 5.41
C MET A 76 9.40 1.69 6.21
N SER A 77 9.02 1.52 7.48
CA SER A 77 9.52 0.45 8.35
C SER A 77 9.15 -0.93 7.81
N LEU A 78 7.90 -1.12 7.36
CA LEU A 78 7.43 -2.35 6.74
C LEU A 78 8.19 -2.67 5.45
N LEU A 79 8.36 -1.69 4.54
CA LEU A 79 9.11 -1.87 3.30
C LEU A 79 10.57 -2.26 3.57
N LYS A 80 11.20 -1.68 4.60
CA LYS A 80 12.55 -2.06 5.02
C LYS A 80 12.61 -3.51 5.49
N ARG A 81 11.64 -3.95 6.30
CA ARG A 81 11.56 -5.35 6.77
C ARG A 81 11.30 -6.33 5.64
N VAL A 82 10.41 -5.99 4.70
CA VAL A 82 10.16 -6.80 3.50
C VAL A 82 11.44 -6.95 2.69
N ARG A 83 12.17 -5.86 2.43
CA ARG A 83 13.46 -5.91 1.73
C ARG A 83 14.47 -6.80 2.44
N GLN A 84 14.58 -6.70 3.77
CA GLN A 84 15.46 -7.57 4.57
C GLN A 84 15.06 -9.05 4.44
N LEU A 85 13.77 -9.35 4.49
CA LEU A 85 13.26 -10.71 4.34
C LEU A 85 13.52 -11.25 2.93
N THR A 86 13.30 -10.44 1.89
CA THR A 86 13.60 -10.79 0.50
C THR A 86 15.08 -11.14 0.33
N ILE A 87 15.99 -10.33 0.89
CA ILE A 87 17.43 -10.62 0.85
C ILE A 87 17.74 -11.92 1.58
N ALA A 88 17.17 -12.13 2.78
CA ALA A 88 17.39 -13.35 3.54
C ALA A 88 16.92 -14.61 2.78
N VAL A 89 15.77 -14.54 2.10
CA VAL A 89 15.25 -15.63 1.26
C VAL A 89 16.19 -15.91 0.09
N TYR A 90 16.67 -14.88 -0.62
CA TYR A 90 17.62 -15.08 -1.72
C TYR A 90 18.94 -15.69 -1.25
N LEU A 91 19.47 -15.27 -0.10
CA LEU A 91 20.68 -15.87 0.48
C LEU A 91 20.46 -17.34 0.84
N LEU A 92 19.31 -17.68 1.41
CA LEU A 92 18.95 -19.06 1.73
C LEU A 92 18.82 -19.91 0.46
N MET A 93 18.16 -19.41 -0.58
CA MET A 93 18.09 -20.09 -1.87
C MET A 93 19.47 -20.33 -2.48
N ALA A 94 20.35 -19.32 -2.45
CA ALA A 94 21.72 -19.44 -2.95
C ALA A 94 22.50 -20.51 -2.16
N LEU A 95 22.36 -20.55 -0.84
CA LEU A 95 22.96 -21.56 0.01
C LEU A 95 22.47 -22.97 -0.34
N VAL A 96 21.16 -23.15 -0.52
CA VAL A 96 20.56 -24.43 -0.91
C VAL A 96 21.08 -24.88 -2.29
N LEU A 97 21.16 -23.97 -3.26
CA LEU A 97 21.73 -24.27 -4.57
C LEU A 97 23.20 -24.69 -4.49
N LEU A 98 24.01 -23.99 -3.70
CA LEU A 98 25.41 -24.35 -3.47
C LEU A 98 25.53 -25.74 -2.83
N LEU A 99 24.65 -26.08 -1.89
CA LEU A 99 24.62 -27.38 -1.25
C LEU A 99 24.23 -28.49 -2.23
N ILE A 100 23.24 -28.25 -3.10
CA ILE A 100 22.86 -29.20 -4.16
C ILE A 100 24.03 -29.43 -5.11
N VAL A 101 24.70 -28.36 -5.57
CA VAL A 101 25.87 -28.45 -6.45
C VAL A 101 27.01 -29.20 -5.77
N PHE A 102 27.25 -28.93 -4.48
CA PHE A 102 28.27 -29.61 -3.69
C PHE A 102 27.99 -31.12 -3.59
N VAL A 103 26.76 -31.52 -3.25
CA VAL A 103 26.34 -32.93 -3.18
C VAL A 103 26.44 -33.61 -4.54
N ALA A 104 26.00 -32.95 -5.62
CA ALA A 104 26.14 -33.48 -6.97
C ALA A 104 27.61 -33.70 -7.36
N ALA A 105 28.50 -32.76 -7.00
CA ALA A 105 29.92 -32.87 -7.24
C ALA A 105 30.59 -33.98 -6.43
N THR A 106 30.19 -34.19 -5.16
CA THR A 106 30.72 -35.30 -4.35
C THR A 106 30.24 -36.64 -4.87
N LEU A 107 28.97 -36.78 -5.25
CA LEU A 107 28.44 -38.00 -5.88
C LEU A 107 29.19 -38.33 -7.18
N SER A 108 29.44 -37.33 -8.02
CA SER A 108 30.19 -37.51 -9.28
C SER A 108 31.65 -37.95 -9.05
N ARG A 109 32.24 -37.60 -7.90
CA ARG A 109 33.61 -38.01 -7.54
C ARG A 109 33.68 -39.39 -6.90
N VAL A 110 32.62 -39.82 -6.21
CA VAL A 110 32.59 -41.09 -5.47
C VAL A 110 32.29 -42.30 -6.38
N GLY A 111 31.87 -42.08 -7.62
CA GLY A 111 31.85 -43.14 -8.64
C GLY A 111 30.67 -44.11 -8.49
N VAL A 112 29.52 -43.64 -8.96
CA VAL A 112 28.64 -44.44 -9.82
C VAL A 112 28.89 -43.98 -11.24
#